data_AF-A0A7C7GLE6-F1
#
_entry.id   AF-A0A7C7GLE6-F1
#
_cell.length_a   1.000
_cell.length_b   1.000
_cell.length_c   1.000
_cell.angle_alpha   90.00
_cell.angle_beta   90.00
_cell.angle_gamma   90.00
#
_symmetry.space_group_name_H-M   'P 1'
#
loop_
_entity.id
_entity.type
_entity.pdbx_description
1 polymer ?
#
loop_
_entity_poly.entity_id
_entity_poly.type
_entity_poly.pdbx_seq_one_letter_code
_entity_poly.pdbx_strand_id
1 'polypeptide(L)'
;MNDNVLYLEEEMVEAETIISLRTQIKNFFETIDRVLSTDYDQTNIEAVKGRLFDLANVLPSTTSASAMAKKLFHKRKLRITETLLADPEYKKLGTNMIKDLSKDKCYEEIELLEYSENIHKTVLEQIGVLRSIVSLYKEELGSRVAFAMT
;
A
#
# COMPACT_ATOMS: atom_id res chain seq x y z
N MET A 1 -42.59 3.42 4.72
CA MET A 1 -41.98 3.10 6.03
C MET A 1 -40.85 2.05 5.94
N ASN A 2 -40.61 1.43 4.77
CA ASN A 2 -39.49 0.48 4.56
C ASN A 2 -38.19 1.12 4.07
N ASP A 3 -38.23 2.29 3.43
CA ASP A 3 -37.03 2.87 2.82
C ASP A 3 -35.98 3.29 3.87
N ASN A 4 -36.41 3.83 5.02
CA ASN A 4 -35.49 4.22 6.09
C ASN A 4 -34.73 3.03 6.72
N VAL A 5 -35.30 1.82 6.72
CA VAL A 5 -34.63 0.65 7.29
C VAL A 5 -33.58 0.11 6.32
N LEU A 6 -33.91 0.08 5.02
CA LEU A 6 -32.98 -0.35 3.97
C LEU A 6 -31.76 0.58 3.87
N TYR A 7 -31.97 1.90 3.97
CA TYR A 7 -30.89 2.88 3.97
C TYR A 7 -29.94 2.72 5.17
N LEU A 8 -30.46 2.42 6.36
CA LEU A 8 -29.64 2.20 7.56
C LEU A 8 -28.82 0.91 7.45
N GLU A 9 -29.39 -0.16 6.89
CA GLU A 9 -28.68 -1.42 6.66
C GLU A 9 -27.51 -1.26 5.66
N GLU A 10 -27.74 -0.53 4.56
CA GLU A 10 -26.68 -0.24 3.57
C GLU A 10 -25.55 0.60 4.16
N GLU A 11 -25.86 1.63 4.96
CA GLU A 11 -24.85 2.45 5.63
C GLU A 11 -24.02 1.67 6.66
N MET A 12 -24.64 0.73 7.38
CA MET A 12 -23.96 -0.12 8.35
C MET A 12 -22.99 -1.08 7.67
N VAL A 13 -23.42 -1.78 6.61
CA VAL A 13 -22.57 -2.71 5.84
C VAL A 13 -21.38 -1.99 5.22
N GLU A 14 -21.57 -0.75 4.75
CA GLU A 14 -20.48 0.03 4.18
C GLU A 14 -19.50 0.55 5.25
N ALA A 15 -19.98 0.96 6.43
CA ALA A 15 -19.13 1.33 7.56
C ALA A 15 -18.26 0.15 8.03
N GLU A 16 -18.85 -1.04 8.14
CA GLU A 16 -18.12 -2.27 8.45
C GLU A 16 -17.07 -2.61 7.38
N THR A 17 -17.40 -2.40 6.11
CA THR A 17 -16.46 -2.59 5.00
C THR A 17 -15.27 -1.64 5.09
N ILE A 18 -15.50 -0.36 5.42
CA ILE A 18 -14.44 0.64 5.61
C ILE A 18 -13.51 0.25 6.76
N ILE A 19 -14.10 -0.15 7.90
CA ILE A 19 -13.34 -0.59 9.08
C ILE A 19 -12.51 -1.83 8.75
N SER A 20 -13.12 -2.82 8.08
CA SER A 20 -12.45 -4.05 7.66
C SER A 20 -11.27 -3.77 6.73
N LEU A 21 -11.43 -2.89 5.73
CA LEU A 21 -10.35 -2.50 4.83
C LEU A 21 -9.21 -1.81 5.58
N ARG A 22 -9.51 -0.87 6.49
CA ARG A 22 -8.49 -0.19 7.31
C ARG A 22 -7.70 -1.19 8.15
N THR A 23 -8.39 -2.14 8.79
CA THR A 23 -7.74 -3.18 9.61
C THR A 23 -6.84 -4.09 8.77
N GLN A 24 -7.30 -4.52 7.60
CA GLN A 24 -6.49 -5.36 6.70
C GLN A 24 -5.23 -4.62 6.22
N ILE A 25 -5.35 -3.35 5.85
CA ILE A 25 -4.21 -2.52 5.43
C ILE A 25 -3.19 -2.40 6.58
N LYS A 26 -3.63 -2.14 7.81
CA LYS A 26 -2.76 -2.07 8.98
C LYS A 26 -2.01 -3.38 9.23
N ASN A 27 -2.69 -4.52 9.15
CA ASN A 27 -2.07 -5.83 9.33
C ASN A 27 -0.98 -6.10 8.26
N PHE A 28 -1.20 -5.64 7.02
CA PHE A 28 -0.15 -5.70 6.00
C PHE A 28 1.04 -4.83 6.37
N PHE A 29 0.83 -3.58 6.78
CA PHE A 29 1.92 -2.70 7.19
C PHE A 29 2.70 -3.23 8.37
N GLU A 30 2.04 -3.76 9.41
CA GLU A 30 2.74 -4.39 10.54
C GLU A 30 3.63 -5.56 10.11
N THR A 31 3.22 -6.31 9.08
CA THR A 31 4.04 -7.39 8.53
C THR A 31 5.21 -6.85 7.72
N ILE A 32 4.96 -5.83 6.90
CA ILE A 32 5.98 -5.21 6.05
C ILE A 32 7.02 -4.48 6.90
N ASP A 33 6.60 -3.68 7.87
CA ASP A 33 7.47 -2.90 8.75
C ASP A 33 8.36 -3.80 9.60
N ARG A 34 7.83 -4.94 10.06
CA ARG A 34 8.62 -5.97 10.75
C ARG A 34 9.73 -6.50 9.87
N VAL A 35 9.41 -6.84 8.62
CA VAL A 35 10.44 -7.28 7.66
C VAL A 35 11.41 -6.14 7.42
N LEU A 36 10.95 -4.94 7.08
CA LEU A 36 11.81 -3.79 6.79
C LEU A 36 12.78 -3.47 7.94
N SER A 37 12.35 -3.60 9.19
CA SER A 37 13.14 -3.31 10.39
C SER A 37 14.12 -4.40 10.80
N THR A 38 14.07 -5.59 10.19
CA THR A 38 15.02 -6.67 10.50
C THR A 38 16.40 -6.33 9.96
N ASP A 39 17.37 -6.15 10.86
CA ASP A 39 18.78 -6.00 10.50
C ASP A 39 19.33 -7.26 9.83
N TYR A 40 20.28 -7.08 8.92
CA TYR A 40 21.00 -8.17 8.28
C TYR A 40 22.44 -7.75 7.98
N ASP A 41 23.35 -8.72 8.02
CA ASP A 41 24.75 -8.51 7.67
C ASP A 41 24.92 -8.41 6.15
N GLN A 42 25.23 -7.22 5.66
CA GLN A 42 25.43 -6.96 4.23
C GLN A 42 26.72 -7.57 3.67
N THR A 43 27.67 -7.95 4.54
CA THR A 43 28.93 -8.57 4.13
C THR A 43 28.79 -10.08 3.95
N ASN A 44 27.73 -10.68 4.51
CA ASN A 44 27.43 -12.09 4.38
C ASN A 44 26.41 -12.33 3.26
N ILE A 45 26.84 -12.95 2.17
CA ILE A 45 25.99 -13.21 1.01
C ILE A 45 24.76 -14.08 1.34
N GLU A 46 24.83 -15.00 2.30
CA GLU A 46 23.68 -15.81 2.68
C GLU A 46 22.65 -14.98 3.46
N ALA A 47 23.09 -14.01 4.26
CA ALA A 47 22.20 -13.05 4.91
C ALA A 47 21.54 -12.10 3.90
N VAL A 48 22.28 -11.63 2.89
CA VAL A 48 21.76 -10.84 1.76
C VAL A 48 20.69 -11.61 0.99
N LYS A 49 20.92 -12.90 0.69
CA LYS A 49 19.93 -13.77 0.03
C LYS A 49 18.69 -13.99 0.90
N GLY A 50 18.87 -14.24 2.20
CA GLY A 50 17.76 -14.39 3.15
C GLY A 50 16.90 -13.13 3.18
N ARG A 51 17.54 -11.96 3.28
CA ARG A 51 16.85 -10.67 3.22
C ARG A 51 16.08 -10.46 1.92
N LEU A 52 16.70 -10.80 0.79
CA LEU A 52 16.05 -10.70 -0.53
C LEU A 52 14.81 -11.60 -0.60
N PHE A 53 14.89 -12.81 -0.04
CA PHE A 53 13.77 -13.74 0.03
C PHE A 53 12.63 -13.19 0.89
N ASP A 54 12.93 -12.66 2.08
CA ASP A 54 11.93 -12.06 2.97
C ASP A 54 11.21 -10.87 2.31
N LEU A 55 11.96 -9.97 1.69
CA LEU A 55 11.39 -8.83 0.96
C LEU A 55 10.53 -9.29 -0.23
N ALA A 56 10.97 -10.30 -0.97
CA ALA A 56 10.18 -10.85 -2.07
C ALA A 56 8.86 -11.48 -1.59
N ASN A 57 8.85 -12.08 -0.40
CA ASN A 57 7.64 -12.68 0.19
C ASN A 57 6.63 -11.64 0.68
N VAL A 58 7.08 -10.46 1.14
CA VAL A 58 6.17 -9.38 1.57
C VAL A 58 5.79 -8.43 0.44
N LEU A 59 6.47 -8.47 -0.71
CA LEU A 59 6.13 -7.63 -1.86
C LEU A 59 4.65 -7.75 -2.28
N PRO A 60 4.02 -8.94 -2.37
CA PRO A 60 2.58 -9.05 -2.67
C PRO A 60 1.69 -8.33 -1.65
N SER A 61 2.07 -8.34 -0.37
CA SER A 61 1.37 -7.63 0.69
C SER A 61 1.44 -6.11 0.50
N THR A 62 2.58 -5.57 0.06
CA THR A 62 2.70 -4.13 -0.26
C THR A 62 1.78 -3.72 -1.41
N THR A 63 1.71 -4.52 -2.46
CA THR A 63 0.81 -4.30 -3.61
C THR A 63 -0.66 -4.37 -3.19
N SER A 64 -1.00 -5.36 -2.35
CA SER A 64 -2.35 -5.54 -1.84
C SER A 64 -2.79 -4.39 -0.94
N ALA A 65 -1.91 -3.93 -0.04
CA ALA A 65 -2.15 -2.76 0.81
C ALA A 65 -2.42 -1.50 -0.02
N SER A 66 -1.63 -1.25 -1.06
CA SER A 66 -1.83 -0.09 -1.95
C SER A 66 -3.15 -0.16 -2.72
N ALA A 67 -3.49 -1.34 -3.28
CA ALA A 67 -4.77 -1.53 -3.95
C ALA A 67 -5.96 -1.32 -2.99
N MET A 68 -5.86 -1.81 -1.76
CA MET A 68 -6.89 -1.61 -0.73
C MET A 68 -7.00 -0.16 -0.28
N ALA A 69 -5.89 0.54 -0.08
CA ALA A 69 -5.88 1.96 0.27
C ALA A 69 -6.53 2.81 -0.82
N LYS A 70 -6.22 2.52 -2.09
CA LYS A 70 -6.87 3.18 -3.24
C LYS A 70 -8.37 2.91 -3.28
N LYS A 71 -8.79 1.66 -3.04
CA LYS A 71 -10.22 1.30 -2.95
C LYS A 71 -10.92 2.05 -1.82
N LEU A 72 -10.29 2.14 -0.65
CA LEU A 72 -10.81 2.86 0.52
C LEU A 72 -11.00 4.35 0.21
N PHE A 73 -9.98 5.00 -0.36
CA PHE A 73 -10.04 6.40 -0.78
C PHE A 73 -11.22 6.66 -1.73
N HIS A 74 -11.36 5.85 -2.77
CA HIS A 74 -12.45 6.03 -3.74
C HIS A 74 -13.83 5.82 -3.12
N LYS A 75 -14.00 4.82 -2.26
CA LYS A 75 -15.26 4.60 -1.51
C LYS A 75 -15.60 5.80 -0.64
N ARG A 76 -14.65 6.28 0.15
CA ARG A 76 -14.86 7.43 1.04
C ARG A 76 -15.19 8.71 0.24
N LYS A 77 -14.43 8.96 -0.83
CA LYS A 77 -14.66 10.12 -1.71
C LYS A 77 -16.05 10.08 -2.36
N LEU A 78 -16.49 8.91 -2.82
CA LEU A 78 -17.81 8.75 -3.43
C LEU A 78 -18.91 9.10 -2.43
N ARG A 79 -18.87 8.53 -1.22
CA ARG A 79 -19.84 8.79 -0.15
C ARG A 79 -19.93 10.28 0.21
N ILE A 80 -18.79 10.94 0.38
CA ILE A 80 -18.77 12.38 0.68
C ILE A 80 -19.36 13.18 -0.49
N THR A 81 -19.05 12.79 -1.73
CA THR A 81 -19.60 13.43 -2.93
C THR A 81 -21.11 13.29 -3.00
N GLU A 82 -21.64 12.10 -2.73
CA GLU A 82 -23.09 11.85 -2.69
C GLU A 82 -23.77 12.66 -1.60
N THR A 83 -23.17 12.72 -0.41
CA THR A 83 -23.67 13.52 0.72
C THR A 83 -23.72 15.01 0.35
N LEU A 84 -22.67 15.54 -0.27
CA LEU A 84 -22.60 16.93 -0.70
C LEU A 84 -23.55 17.24 -1.86
N LEU A 85 -23.80 16.29 -2.77
CA LEU A 85 -24.75 16.46 -3.87
C LEU A 85 -26.22 16.42 -3.42
N ALA A 86 -26.49 15.74 -2.30
CA ALA A 86 -27.82 15.71 -1.69
C ALA A 86 -28.17 17.03 -1.00
N ASP A 87 -27.16 17.81 -0.58
CA ASP A 87 -27.34 19.10 0.08
C ASP A 87 -27.60 20.23 -0.95
N PRO A 88 -28.76 20.92 -0.89
CA PRO A 88 -29.10 22.02 -1.80
C PRO A 88 -28.11 23.19 -1.79
N GLU A 89 -27.41 23.44 -0.69
CA GLU A 89 -26.44 24.54 -0.59
C GLU A 89 -25.19 24.22 -1.40
N TYR A 90 -24.65 23.02 -1.25
CA TYR A 90 -23.45 22.57 -1.95
C TYR A 90 -23.71 22.31 -3.43
N LYS A 91 -24.94 21.92 -3.81
CA LYS A 91 -25.33 21.69 -5.20
C LYS A 91 -25.12 22.93 -6.10
N LYS A 92 -25.11 24.14 -5.53
CA LYS A 92 -24.84 25.40 -6.24
C LYS A 92 -23.38 25.57 -6.66
N LEU A 93 -22.44 24.88 -6.02
CA LEU A 93 -21.00 24.97 -6.29
C LEU A 93 -20.61 24.25 -7.60
N GLY A 94 -21.50 23.44 -8.16
CA GLY A 94 -21.23 22.64 -9.34
C GLY A 94 -20.37 21.41 -9.06
N THR A 95 -20.52 20.38 -9.89
CA THR A 95 -19.99 19.03 -9.64
C THR A 95 -18.47 18.96 -9.48
N ASN A 96 -17.72 19.84 -10.15
CA ASN A 96 -16.25 19.84 -10.06
C ASN A 96 -15.76 20.34 -8.70
N MET A 97 -16.31 21.45 -8.19
CA MET A 97 -15.96 21.96 -6.85
C MET A 97 -16.34 20.97 -5.75
N ILE A 98 -17.47 20.27 -5.90
CA ILE A 98 -17.87 19.22 -4.97
C ILE A 98 -16.86 18.08 -4.97
N LYS A 99 -16.39 17.62 -6.14
CA LYS A 99 -15.38 16.55 -6.24
C LYS A 99 -14.06 16.92 -5.58
N ASP A 100 -13.66 18.19 -5.66
CA ASP A 100 -12.45 18.71 -5.01
C ASP A 100 -12.65 18.78 -3.50
N LEU A 101 -13.78 19.35 -3.03
CA LEU A 101 -14.12 19.39 -1.61
C LEU A 101 -14.23 17.98 -0.99
N SER A 102 -14.76 17.00 -1.73
CA SER A 102 -14.80 15.61 -1.30
C SER A 102 -13.41 15.02 -1.14
N LYS A 103 -12.45 15.40 -2.00
CA LYS A 103 -11.06 14.96 -1.88
C LYS A 103 -10.43 15.56 -0.64
N ASP A 104 -10.65 16.85 -0.39
CA ASP A 104 -10.15 17.55 0.80
C ASP A 104 -10.74 16.97 2.09
N LYS A 105 -11.89 16.31 2.05
CA LYS A 105 -12.45 15.61 3.22
C LYS A 105 -11.92 14.18 3.42
N CYS A 106 -11.00 13.70 2.56
CA CYS A 106 -10.42 12.35 2.62
C CYS A 106 -8.94 12.36 3.05
N TYR A 107 -8.51 13.26 3.93
CA TYR A 107 -7.09 13.40 4.33
C TYR A 107 -6.49 12.08 4.85
N GLU A 108 -7.20 11.36 5.73
CA GLU A 108 -6.71 10.09 6.30
C GLU A 108 -6.51 9.03 5.21
N GLU A 109 -7.44 8.93 4.26
CA GLU A 109 -7.33 7.96 3.17
C GLU A 109 -6.22 8.31 2.17
N ILE A 110 -5.99 9.61 1.94
CA ILE A 110 -4.89 10.08 1.10
C ILE A 110 -3.55 9.76 1.77
N GLU A 111 -3.39 10.06 3.06
CA GLU A 111 -2.19 9.74 3.81
C GLU A 111 -1.90 8.23 3.80
N LEU A 112 -2.94 7.41 4.01
CA LEU A 112 -2.81 5.95 3.95
C LEU A 112 -2.39 5.45 2.55
N LEU A 113 -2.94 6.06 1.50
CA LEU A 113 -2.58 5.74 0.12
C LEU A 113 -1.12 6.12 -0.16
N GLU A 114 -0.71 7.33 0.17
CA GLU A 114 0.67 7.80 -0.03
C GLU A 114 1.67 6.94 0.75
N TYR A 115 1.36 6.59 2.00
CA TYR A 115 2.18 5.67 2.79
C TYR A 115 2.31 4.30 2.12
N SER A 116 1.20 3.75 1.62
CA SER A 116 1.19 2.46 0.93
C SER A 116 2.06 2.45 -0.34
N GLU A 117 2.03 3.53 -1.11
CA GLU A 117 2.81 3.69 -2.34
C GLU A 117 4.29 3.86 -2.03
N ASN A 118 4.62 4.64 -0.99
CA ASN A 118 5.99 4.84 -0.53
C ASN A 118 6.63 3.54 -0.01
N ILE A 119 5.89 2.74 0.77
CA ILE A 119 6.35 1.43 1.21
C ILE A 119 6.60 0.50 0.03
N HIS A 120 5.65 0.42 -0.90
CA HIS A 120 5.79 -0.46 -2.07
C HIS A 120 7.04 -0.11 -2.88
N LYS A 121 7.27 1.18 -3.12
CA LYS A 121 8.47 1.69 -3.78
C LYS A 121 9.75 1.33 -3.00
N THR A 122 9.76 1.55 -1.70
CA THR A 122 10.91 1.24 -0.82
C THR A 122 11.29 -0.24 -0.90
N VAL A 123 10.30 -1.14 -0.84
CA VAL A 123 10.55 -2.59 -0.94
C VAL A 123 11.13 -2.95 -2.31
N LEU A 124 10.59 -2.40 -3.40
CA LEU A 124 11.13 -2.62 -4.75
C LEU A 124 12.58 -2.15 -4.89
N GLU A 125 12.89 -0.97 -4.36
CA GLU A 125 14.25 -0.41 -4.39
C GLU A 125 15.23 -1.29 -3.61
N GLN A 126 14.87 -1.73 -2.39
CA GLN A 126 15.71 -2.64 -1.61
C GLN A 126 15.95 -3.97 -2.33
N ILE A 127 14.89 -4.55 -2.94
CA ILE A 127 15.02 -5.76 -3.77
C ILE A 127 16.01 -5.52 -4.92
N GLY A 128 15.93 -4.36 -5.59
CA GLY A 128 16.83 -3.98 -6.68
C GLY A 128 18.29 -3.90 -6.25
N VAL A 129 18.56 -3.26 -5.11
CA VAL A 129 19.90 -3.16 -4.52
C VAL A 129 20.45 -4.54 -4.19
N LEU A 130 19.68 -5.38 -3.49
CA LEU A 130 20.10 -6.73 -3.09
C LEU A 130 20.37 -7.64 -4.30
N ARG A 131 19.54 -7.57 -5.34
CA ARG A 131 19.78 -8.30 -6.60
C ARG A 131 21.09 -7.87 -7.28
N SER A 132 21.43 -6.59 -7.18
CA SER A 132 22.69 -6.06 -7.73
C SER A 132 23.87 -6.61 -6.94
N ILE A 133 23.80 -6.62 -5.60
CA ILE A 133 24.84 -7.21 -4.73
C ILE A 133 25.05 -8.69 -5.06
N VAL A 134 23.97 -9.48 -5.16
CA VAL A 134 24.05 -10.91 -5.49
C VAL A 134 24.66 -11.13 -6.88
N SER A 135 24.32 -10.29 -7.85
CA SER A 135 24.90 -10.37 -9.21
C SER A 135 26.40 -10.08 -9.21
N LEU A 136 26.84 -9.02 -8.53
CA LEU A 136 28.27 -8.68 -8.39
C LEU A 136 29.05 -9.82 -7.74
N TYR A 137 28.52 -10.41 -6.67
CA TYR A 137 29.16 -11.55 -6.02
C TYR A 137 29.28 -12.77 -6.93
N LYS A 138 28.25 -13.03 -7.75
CA LYS A 138 28.28 -14.11 -8.75
C LYS A 138 29.36 -13.87 -9.81
N GLU A 139 29.50 -12.63 -10.29
CA GLU A 139 30.53 -12.25 -11.26
C GLU A 139 31.93 -12.42 -10.66
N GLU A 140 32.16 -11.96 -9.43
CA GLU A 140 33.43 -12.11 -8.73
C GLU A 140 33.84 -13.58 -8.56
N LEU A 141 32.90 -14.44 -8.14
CA LEU A 141 33.14 -15.88 -8.05
C LEU A 141 33.48 -16.47 -9.42
N GLY A 142 32.77 -16.06 -10.48
CA GLY A 142 33.05 -16.48 -11.85
C GLY A 142 34.47 -16.11 -12.29
N SER A 143 34.91 -14.88 -12.03
CA SER A 143 36.26 -14.41 -12.33
C SER A 143 37.35 -15.17 -11.55
N ARG A 144 37.12 -15.46 -10.27
CA ARG A 144 38.05 -16.23 -9.43
C ARG A 144 38.20 -17.67 -9.92
N VAL A 145 37.11 -18.31 -10.31
CA VAL A 145 37.12 -19.67 -10.88
C VAL A 145 37.85 -19.68 -12.22
N ALA A 146 37.57 -18.70 -13.10
CA ALA A 146 38.25 -18.59 -14.39
C ALA A 146 39.76 -18.41 -14.24
N PHE A 147 40.19 -17.54 -13.32
CA PHE A 147 41.62 -17.33 -13.01
C PHE A 147 42.30 -18.60 -12.47
N ALA A 148 41.60 -19.39 -11.66
CA ALA A 148 42.14 -20.65 -11.13
C ALA A 148 42.25 -21.77 -12.20
N MET A 149 41.60 -21.61 -13.36
CA MET A 149 41.61 -22.57 -14.47
C MET A 149 42.63 -22.22 -15.58
N THR A 150 43.21 -21.02 -15.55
CA THR A 150 44.32 -20.56 -16.42
C THR A 150 45.67 -20.82 -15.78
#